data_AF-A2BU51-F1
#
_entry.id   AF-A2BU51-F1
#
_cell.length_a   1.000
_cell.length_b   1.000
_cell.length_c   1.000
_cell.angle_alpha   90.00
_cell.angle_beta   90.00
_cell.angle_gamma   90.00
#
_symmetry.space_group_name_H-M   'P 1'
#
loop_
_entity.id
_entity.type
_entity.pdbx_description
1 polymer ?
#
loop_
_entity_poly.entity_id
_entity_poly.type
_entity_poly.pdbx_seq_one_letter_code
_entity_poly.pdbx_strand_id
1 'polypeptide(L)'
;MSLLFPIIYSAALTYLVWKAFRVMSNGWGLFDKEQNRSYNTKIRQNKYTIHPELLDKSGNITQEELLTVRFSNDTDSTLEEKGTTTD
;
A
#
# COMPACT_ATOMS: atom_id res chain seq x y z
N MET A 1 28.28 -47.20 -8.77
CA MET A 1 28.29 -46.30 -7.59
C MET A 1 28.83 -44.89 -7.87
N SER A 2 29.48 -44.62 -9.01
CA SER A 2 30.03 -43.29 -9.37
C SER A 2 29.02 -42.30 -9.97
N LEU A 3 27.88 -42.78 -10.50
CA LEU A 3 26.86 -41.92 -11.12
C LEU A 3 25.80 -41.39 -10.14
N LEU A 4 25.72 -41.93 -8.92
CA LEU A 4 24.74 -41.48 -7.91
C LEU A 4 25.11 -40.10 -7.33
N PHE A 5 26.40 -39.86 -7.10
CA PHE A 5 26.91 -38.58 -6.62
C PHE A 5 26.62 -37.39 -7.55
N PRO A 6 26.86 -37.45 -8.88
CA PRO A 6 26.52 -36.33 -9.76
C PRO A 6 25.01 -36.12 -9.89
N ILE A 7 24.21 -37.18 -9.82
CA ILE A 7 22.73 -37.07 -9.90
C ILE A 7 22.17 -36.40 -8.63
N ILE A 8 22.60 -36.85 -7.44
CA ILE A 8 22.14 -36.28 -6.17
C ILE A 8 22.62 -34.83 -6.01
N TYR A 9 23.84 -34.52 -6.47
CA TYR A 9 24.39 -33.18 -6.44
C TYR A 9 23.63 -32.24 -7.38
N SER A 10 23.32 -32.69 -8.60
CA SER A 10 22.52 -31.91 -9.55
C SER A 10 21.10 -31.66 -9.06
N ALA A 11 20.47 -32.66 -8.42
CA ALA A 11 19.18 -32.51 -7.77
C ALA A 11 19.23 -31.49 -6.62
N ALA A 12 20.27 -31.54 -5.78
CA ALA A 12 20.47 -30.57 -4.70
C ALA A 12 20.71 -29.15 -5.23
N LEU A 13 21.53 -29.00 -6.27
CA LEU A 13 21.82 -27.70 -6.90
C LEU A 13 20.56 -27.07 -7.49
N THR A 14 19.80 -27.83 -8.29
CA THR A 14 18.54 -27.35 -8.87
C THR A 14 17.50 -27.03 -7.80
N TYR A 15 17.43 -27.82 -6.73
CA TYR A 15 16.55 -27.55 -5.59
C TYR A 15 16.91 -26.24 -4.86
N LEU A 16 18.19 -25.98 -4.62
CA LEU A 16 18.65 -24.74 -3.98
C LEU A 16 18.33 -23.52 -4.83
N VAL A 17 18.57 -23.61 -6.14
CA VAL A 17 18.24 -22.56 -7.11
C VAL A 17 16.73 -22.31 -7.12
N TRP A 18 15.91 -23.37 -7.20
CA TRP A 18 14.45 -23.26 -7.13
C TRP A 18 13.97 -22.63 -5.81
N LYS A 19 14.59 -22.99 -4.68
CA LYS A 19 14.26 -22.43 -3.36
C LYS A 19 14.55 -20.93 -3.30
N ALA A 20 15.69 -20.49 -3.82
CA ALA A 20 16.05 -19.08 -3.87
C ALA A 20 15.07 -18.28 -4.75
N PHE A 21 14.78 -18.78 -5.96
CA PHE A 21 13.78 -18.17 -6.85
C PHE A 21 12.37 -18.14 -6.24
N ARG A 22 11.95 -19.23 -5.58
CA ARG A 22 10.64 -19.27 -4.90
C ARG A 22 10.56 -18.21 -3.80
N VAL A 23 11.58 -18.07 -2.96
CA VAL A 23 11.63 -17.03 -1.91
C VAL A 23 11.55 -15.63 -2.52
N MET A 24 12.23 -15.38 -3.63
CA MET A 24 12.18 -14.11 -4.35
C MET A 24 10.81 -13.84 -5.01
N SER A 25 10.16 -14.88 -5.56
CA SER A 25 8.84 -14.76 -6.19
C SER A 25 7.73 -14.37 -5.21
N ASN A 26 7.88 -14.69 -3.91
CA ASN A 26 6.96 -14.24 -2.87
C ASN A 26 6.97 -12.70 -2.70
N GLY A 27 8.05 -12.03 -3.12
CA GLY A 27 8.15 -10.57 -3.12
C GLY A 27 7.42 -9.89 -4.29
N TRP A 28 7.15 -10.63 -5.38
CA TRP A 28 6.47 -10.09 -6.57
C TRP A 28 4.94 -10.17 -6.50
N GLY A 29 4.38 -11.03 -5.64
CA GLY A 29 2.93 -11.15 -5.43
C GLY A 29 2.26 -9.98 -4.68
N LEU A 30 2.99 -8.89 -4.41
CA LEU A 30 2.44 -7.67 -3.82
C LEU A 30 1.91 -6.67 -4.86
N PHE A 31 2.37 -6.74 -6.12
CA PHE A 31 1.92 -5.82 -7.17
C PHE A 31 0.54 -6.18 -7.75
N ASP A 32 0.19 -7.47 -7.86
CA ASP A 32 -1.14 -7.89 -8.35
C ASP A 32 -2.23 -7.92 -7.26
N LYS A 33 -1.82 -7.90 -5.99
CA LYS A 33 -2.73 -7.97 -4.83
C LYS A 33 -2.99 -6.59 -4.19
N GLU A 34 -2.71 -5.51 -4.91
CA GLU A 34 -3.16 -4.17 -4.57
C GLU A 34 -4.49 -3.85 -5.26
N GLN A 35 -4.71 -4.32 -6.50
CA GLN A 35 -5.95 -4.05 -7.22
C GLN A 35 -7.15 -4.92 -6.77
N ASN A 36 -6.90 -6.10 -6.19
CA ASN A 36 -7.93 -7.05 -5.77
C ASN A 36 -7.95 -7.32 -4.25
N ARG A 37 -7.36 -6.44 -3.42
CA ARG A 37 -7.79 -6.33 -2.02
C ARG A 37 -9.01 -5.43 -1.95
N SER A 38 -10.09 -5.95 -2.53
CA SER A 38 -11.44 -5.64 -2.10
C SER A 38 -11.46 -5.66 -0.56
N TYR A 39 -11.57 -4.47 0.05
CA TYR A 39 -12.35 -4.09 1.25
C TYR A 39 -12.47 -5.10 2.41
N ASN A 40 -11.60 -6.10 2.51
CA ASN A 40 -11.57 -7.13 3.52
C ASN A 40 -10.25 -7.06 4.29
N THR A 41 -9.83 -5.83 4.59
CA THR A 41 -9.22 -5.63 5.88
C THR A 41 -10.37 -5.72 6.86
N LYS A 42 -10.39 -6.77 7.69
CA LYS A 42 -10.75 -6.61 9.10
C LYS A 42 -9.98 -5.37 9.56
N ILE A 43 -10.58 -4.20 9.38
CA ILE A 43 -10.09 -2.95 9.93
C ILE A 43 -10.08 -3.28 11.40
N ARG A 44 -8.88 -3.51 11.94
CA ARG A 44 -8.64 -3.44 13.37
C ARG A 44 -9.32 -2.14 13.77
N GLN A 45 -10.47 -2.25 14.40
CA GLN A 45 -11.42 -1.17 14.62
C GLN A 45 -10.80 -0.19 15.63
N ASN A 46 -9.76 0.52 15.23
CA ASN A 46 -9.56 1.84 15.76
C ASN A 46 -10.82 2.58 15.30
N LYS A 47 -11.69 2.91 16.25
CA LYS A 47 -13.05 3.36 16.00
C LYS A 47 -13.01 4.74 15.35
N TYR A 48 -12.72 4.79 14.05
CA TYR A 48 -12.79 5.99 13.25
C TYR A 48 -14.26 6.28 13.00
N THR A 49 -14.76 7.37 13.59
CA THR A 49 -16.11 7.86 13.31
C THR A 49 -16.04 8.64 12.01
N ILE A 50 -16.61 8.09 10.94
CA ILE A 50 -16.73 8.77 9.65
C ILE A 50 -18.01 9.61 9.69
N HIS A 51 -17.92 10.87 9.27
CA HIS A 51 -19.11 11.73 9.14
C HIS A 51 -20.03 11.18 8.04
N PRO A 52 -21.36 11.14 8.25
CA PRO A 52 -22.29 10.54 7.29
C PRO A 52 -22.32 11.25 5.93
N GLU A 53 -21.92 12.52 5.87
CA GLU A 53 -21.78 13.29 4.63
C GLU A 53 -20.65 12.81 3.72
N LEU A 54 -19.72 12.01 4.25
CA LEU A 54 -18.64 11.39 3.48
C LEU A 54 -19.04 10.03 2.90
N LEU A 55 -20.29 9.62 3.07
CA LEU A 55 -20.79 8.32 2.62
C LEU A 55 -21.84 8.47 1.52
N ASP A 56 -21.78 7.57 0.55
CA ASP A 56 -22.82 7.44 -0.47
C ASP A 56 -24.09 6.78 0.09
N LYS A 57 -25.16 6.72 -0.71
CA LYS A 57 -26.44 6.07 -0.33
C LYS A 57 -26.29 4.57 -0.01
N SER A 58 -25.18 3.96 -0.41
CA SER A 58 -24.87 2.56 -0.19
C SER A 58 -23.95 2.35 1.03
N GLY A 59 -23.53 3.42 1.71
CA GLY A 59 -22.67 3.38 2.89
C GLY A 59 -21.17 3.24 2.60
N ASN A 60 -20.73 3.44 1.35
CA ASN A 60 -19.31 3.49 0.99
C ASN A 60 -18.80 4.93 1.00
N ILE A 61 -17.48 5.15 0.94
CA ILE A 61 -16.91 6.49 0.82
C ILE A 61 -17.42 7.15 -0.48
N THR A 62 -18.01 8.33 -0.32
CA THR A 62 -18.58 9.08 -1.44
C THR A 62 -17.48 9.53 -2.40
N GLN A 63 -17.76 9.45 -3.70
CA GLN A 63 -16.90 9.95 -4.78
C GLN A 63 -17.42 11.26 -5.37
N GLU A 64 -18.49 11.81 -4.79
CA GLU A 64 -19.07 13.06 -5.25
C GLU A 64 -18.20 14.27 -4.87
N GLU A 65 -18.27 15.33 -5.68
CA GLU A 65 -17.57 16.57 -5.39
C GLU A 65 -18.25 17.28 -4.19
N LEU A 66 -17.58 17.26 -3.04
CA LEU A 66 -18.08 17.92 -1.84
C LEU A 66 -17.83 19.43 -1.91
N LEU A 67 -18.90 20.21 -1.74
CA LEU A 67 -18.80 21.66 -1.67
C LEU A 67 -18.05 22.06 -0.40
N THR A 68 -16.88 22.68 -0.54
CA THR A 68 -16.15 23.27 0.58
C THR A 68 -16.31 24.78 0.53
N VAL A 69 -16.90 25.37 1.56
CA VAL A 69 -16.97 26.82 1.70
C VAL A 69 -15.65 27.31 2.27
N ARG A 70 -14.84 28.00 1.46
CA ARG A 70 -13.68 28.75 1.94
C ARG A 70 -14.16 30.13 2.36
N PHE A 71 -14.09 30.43 3.65
CA PHE A 71 -14.24 31.80 4.10
C PHE A 71 -13.00 32.57 3.63
N SER A 72 -13.20 33.52 2.71
CA SER A 72 -12.22 34.57 2.47
C SER A 72 -12.17 35.38 3.75
N ASN A 73 -11.20 35.06 4.61
CA ASN A 73 -10.86 35.96 5.69
C ASN A 73 -10.28 37.18 4.99
N ASP A 74 -10.93 38.34 5.10
CA ASP A 74 -10.39 39.65 4.72
C ASP A 74 -9.22 40.03 5.66
N THR A 75 -8.26 39.12 5.82
CA THR A 75 -6.98 39.32 6.49
C THR A 75 -5.89 38.97 5.48
N ASP A 76 -5.80 39.78 4.43
CA ASP A 76 -4.49 40.11 3.88
C ASP A 76 -3.78 40.97 4.93
N SER A 77 -2.93 40.34 5.74
CA SER A 77 -1.64 40.89 6.19
C SER A 77 -1.02 39.95 7.22
N THR A 78 0.24 39.57 6.98
CA THR A 78 1.19 38.94 7.89
C THR A 78 0.91 37.49 8.33
N LEU A 79 1.18 36.53 7.44
CA LEU A 79 1.87 35.31 7.88
C LEU A 79 3.12 35.14 7.04
N GLU A 80 4.21 35.48 7.70
CA GLU A 80 5.61 35.52 7.30
C GLU A 80 6.04 34.38 6.37
N GLU A 81 6.72 34.80 5.32
CA GLU A 81 7.97 34.21 4.85
C GLU A 81 8.80 33.64 6.02
N LYS A 82 8.69 32.34 6.30
CA LYS A 82 9.72 31.62 7.06
C LYS A 82 10.15 30.37 6.30
N GLY A 83 10.90 30.62 5.24
CA GLY A 83 11.62 29.61 4.47
C GLY A 83 12.93 30.17 3.95
N THR A 84 13.69 30.92 4.76
CA THR A 84 15.08 31.25 4.43
C THR A 84 15.96 30.04 4.75
N THR A 85 16.54 29.51 3.69
CA THR A 85 17.73 28.64 3.61
C THR A 85 18.77 28.90 4.71
N THR A 86 19.39 27.84 5.20
CA THR A 86 20.70 27.89 5.84
C THR A 86 21.52 26.71 5.34
N ASP A 87 22.75 27.06 4.92
CA ASP A 87 23.88 26.19 4.53
C ASP A 87 24.09 24.96 5.43
#